data_AF-A0A1V5WU88-F1
#
_entry.id   AF-A0A1V5WU88-F1
#
_cell.length_a   1.000
_cell.length_b   1.000
_cell.length_c   1.000
_cell.angle_alpha   90.00
_cell.angle_beta   90.00
_cell.angle_gamma   90.00
#
_symmetry.space_group_name_H-M   'P 1'
#
loop_
_entity.id
_entity.type
_entity.pdbx_description
1 polymer ?
#
loop_
_entity_poly.entity_id
_entity_poly.type
_entity_poly.pdbx_seq_one_letter_code
_entity_poly.pdbx_strand_id
1 'polypeptide(L)'
;MSLIGWISLEDANTYMSTRVGAYKYWTTGVDKTAALTTAYNQLNACGWFDFPTDISTNMKNAQCEQALFLLIHQEDMDVRLGLQAQGVSAAGIVQETYGKEIEGIPISPHAKQMLEDYEDADKSAFQVKEISRDDDEDVI
;
A
#
# COMPACT_ATOMS: atom_id res chain seq x y z
N MET A 1 13.30 -16.88 17.81
CA MET A 1 13.06 -16.49 16.40
C MET A 1 12.71 -15.02 16.37
N SER A 2 13.38 -14.20 15.56
CA SER A 2 13.07 -12.76 15.48
C SER A 2 11.86 -12.52 14.58
N LEU A 3 10.90 -11.72 15.05
CA LEU A 3 9.77 -11.27 14.23
C LEU A 3 10.20 -10.06 13.39
N ILE A 4 9.57 -9.92 12.22
CA ILE A 4 9.66 -8.77 11.33
C ILE A 4 8.24 -8.23 11.23
N GLY A 5 7.91 -7.23 12.06
CA GLY A 5 6.50 -6.85 12.27
C GLY A 5 5.72 -7.99 12.92
N TRP A 6 4.72 -8.52 12.21
CA TRP A 6 3.83 -9.56 12.73
C TRP A 6 4.27 -11.00 12.42
N ILE A 7 5.19 -11.17 11.46
CA ILE A 7 5.56 -12.49 10.94
C ILE A 7 7.07 -12.76 11.07
N SER A 8 7.45 -14.03 11.22
CA SER A 8 8.85 -14.44 11.11
C SER A 8 9.25 -14.67 9.64
N LEU A 9 10.55 -14.64 9.34
CA LEU A 9 11.02 -14.91 7.96
C LEU A 9 10.73 -16.35 7.51
N GLU A 10 10.73 -17.34 8.42
CA GLU A 10 10.41 -18.73 8.11
C GLU A 10 8.93 -18.91 7.76
N ASP A 11 8.04 -18.32 8.56
CA ASP A 11 6.60 -18.35 8.29
C ASP A 11 6.28 -17.63 6.97
N ALA A 12 6.95 -16.49 6.70
CA ALA A 12 6.81 -15.77 5.44
C ALA A 12 7.27 -16.61 4.24
N ASN A 13 8.40 -17.30 4.34
CA ASN A 13 8.87 -18.21 3.28
C ASN A 13 7.90 -19.38 3.07
N THR A 14 7.31 -19.90 4.15
CA THR A 14 6.32 -20.96 4.08
C THR A 14 5.07 -20.50 3.34
N TYR A 15 4.53 -19.34 3.71
CA TYR A 15 3.41 -18.71 3.01
C TYR A 15 3.71 -18.52 1.51
N MET A 16 4.85 -17.92 1.19
CA MET A 16 5.26 -17.60 -0.18
C MET A 16 5.51 -18.83 -1.04
N SER A 17 5.81 -19.98 -0.46
CA SER A 17 5.94 -21.24 -1.22
C SER A 17 4.63 -21.68 -1.89
N THR A 18 3.49 -21.24 -1.36
CA THR A 18 2.15 -21.56 -1.86
C THR A 18 1.53 -20.44 -2.70
N ARG A 19 2.14 -19.25 -2.69
CA ARG A 19 1.58 -18.05 -3.32
C ARG A 19 1.92 -17.99 -4.80
N VAL A 20 0.89 -17.94 -5.66
CA VAL A 20 1.06 -17.77 -7.11
C VAL A 20 1.82 -16.48 -7.41
N GLY A 21 2.84 -16.55 -8.26
CA GLY A 21 3.71 -15.41 -8.63
C GLY A 21 4.88 -15.17 -7.68
N ALA A 22 4.85 -15.69 -6.45
CA ALA A 22 5.95 -15.50 -5.49
C ALA A 22 7.25 -16.15 -5.97
N TYR A 23 7.20 -17.25 -6.75
CA TYR A 23 8.40 -17.89 -7.29
C TYR A 23 9.29 -16.96 -8.13
N LYS A 24 8.74 -15.90 -8.71
CA LYS A 24 9.48 -14.96 -9.56
C LYS A 24 10.12 -13.82 -8.75
N TYR A 25 9.41 -13.32 -7.74
CA TYR A 25 9.79 -12.10 -7.02
C TYR A 25 10.29 -12.36 -5.59
N TRP A 26 9.90 -13.48 -4.98
CA TRP A 26 10.33 -13.92 -3.65
C TRP A 26 11.54 -14.88 -3.72
N THR A 27 12.56 -14.49 -4.47
CA THR A 27 13.71 -15.34 -4.82
C THR A 27 14.95 -15.04 -3.97
N THR A 28 16.02 -15.81 -4.19
CA THR A 28 17.34 -15.56 -3.57
C THR A 28 17.95 -14.29 -4.16
N GLY A 29 18.50 -13.41 -3.32
CA GLY A 29 19.10 -12.13 -3.72
C GLY A 29 18.23 -10.90 -3.49
N VAL A 30 16.97 -11.11 -3.09
CA VAL A 30 16.06 -10.04 -2.67
C VAL A 30 16.12 -9.86 -1.15
N ASP A 31 16.11 -8.61 -0.68
CA ASP A 31 16.03 -8.31 0.74
C ASP A 31 14.60 -8.47 1.26
N LYS A 32 14.25 -9.72 1.58
CA LYS A 32 12.94 -10.11 2.12
C LYS A 32 12.64 -9.43 3.46
N THR A 33 13.67 -9.18 4.27
CA THR A 33 13.49 -8.54 5.59
C THR A 33 13.13 -7.07 5.42
N ALA A 34 13.81 -6.36 4.52
CA ALA A 34 13.47 -4.99 4.18
C ALA A 34 12.06 -4.89 3.56
N ALA A 35 11.70 -5.81 2.65
CA ALA A 35 10.38 -5.85 2.04
C ALA A 35 9.27 -6.06 3.08
N LEU A 36 9.44 -7.03 4.00
CA LEU A 36 8.49 -7.30 5.08
C LEU A 36 8.39 -6.13 6.07
N THR A 37 9.51 -5.48 6.39
CA THR A 37 9.53 -4.32 7.29
C THR A 37 8.80 -3.13 6.66
N THR A 38 9.07 -2.88 5.38
CA THR A 38 8.41 -1.81 4.62
C THR A 38 6.91 -2.06 4.51
N ALA A 39 6.51 -3.29 4.20
CA ALA A 39 5.12 -3.70 4.16
C ALA A 39 4.40 -3.47 5.50
N TYR A 40 5.01 -3.88 6.62
CA TYR A 40 4.47 -3.64 7.95
C TYR A 40 4.27 -2.15 8.23
N ASN A 41 5.27 -1.33 7.94
CA ASN A 41 5.20 0.10 8.15
C ASN A 41 4.11 0.75 7.30
N GLN A 42 3.99 0.36 6.03
CA GLN A 42 2.97 0.87 5.12
C GLN A 42 1.55 0.51 5.57
N LEU A 43 1.31 -0.73 5.99
CA LEU A 43 0.01 -1.15 6.50
C LEU A 43 -0.39 -0.35 7.75
N ASN A 44 0.55 -0.10 8.66
CA ASN A 44 0.27 0.72 9.86
C ASN A 44 0.14 2.22 9.56
N ALA A 45 0.85 2.74 8.55
CA ALA A 45 0.89 4.16 8.24
C ALA A 45 -0.18 4.62 7.24
N CYS A 46 -0.81 3.71 6.49
CA CYS A 46 -1.80 4.06 5.46
C CYS A 46 -3.08 4.70 6.04
N GLY A 47 -3.32 4.54 7.34
CA GLY A 47 -4.46 5.15 8.02
C GLY A 47 -5.81 4.50 7.71
N TRP A 48 -5.86 3.41 6.96
CA TRP A 48 -7.11 2.72 6.62
C TRP A 48 -7.55 1.69 7.67
N PHE A 49 -6.60 1.19 8.45
CA PHE A 49 -6.82 0.07 9.36
C PHE A 49 -6.56 0.47 10.80
N ASP A 50 -7.35 -0.08 11.72
CA ASP A 50 -7.08 -0.04 13.16
C ASP A 50 -6.77 -1.46 13.65
N PHE A 51 -5.50 -1.71 14.00
CA PHE A 51 -5.04 -3.05 14.32
C PHE A 51 -5.07 -3.32 15.83
N PRO A 52 -5.60 -4.49 16.25
CA PRO A 52 -5.55 -4.90 17.65
C PRO A 52 -4.12 -5.26 18.07
N THR A 53 -3.92 -5.37 19.38
CA THR A 53 -2.65 -5.88 19.94
C THR A 53 -2.42 -7.37 19.64
N ASP A 54 -3.50 -8.14 19.52
CA ASP A 54 -3.45 -9.56 19.23
C ASP A 54 -3.23 -9.80 17.73
N ILE A 55 -2.10 -10.44 17.40
CA ILE A 55 -1.69 -10.64 16.02
C ILE A 55 -2.45 -11.83 15.41
N SER A 56 -3.31 -11.53 14.43
CA SER A 56 -4.05 -12.56 13.69
C SER A 56 -3.25 -13.16 12.53
N THR A 57 -3.71 -14.31 12.01
CA THR A 57 -3.16 -14.91 10.79
C THR A 57 -3.36 -14.01 9.57
N ASN A 58 -4.48 -13.27 9.51
CA ASN A 58 -4.76 -12.36 8.41
C ASN A 58 -3.77 -11.19 8.39
N MET A 59 -3.41 -10.64 9.55
CA MET A 59 -2.38 -9.60 9.65
C MET A 59 -1.04 -10.09 9.10
N LYS A 60 -0.62 -11.30 9.48
CA LYS A 60 0.63 -11.92 8.99
C LYS A 60 0.61 -12.12 7.47
N ASN A 61 -0.48 -12.68 6.94
CA ASN A 61 -0.62 -12.95 5.52
C ASN A 61 -0.73 -11.66 4.70
N ALA A 62 -1.42 -10.64 5.21
CA ALA A 62 -1.51 -9.33 4.57
C ALA A 62 -0.14 -8.65 4.48
N GLN A 63 0.69 -8.76 5.53
CA GLN A 63 2.07 -8.26 5.49
C GLN A 63 2.89 -8.98 4.41
N CYS A 64 2.71 -10.30 4.24
CA CYS A 64 3.31 -11.05 3.14
C CYS A 64 2.84 -10.53 1.77
N GLU A 65 1.53 -10.41 1.55
CA GLU A 65 0.96 -9.95 0.27
C GLU A 65 1.42 -8.53 -0.07
N GLN A 66 1.50 -7.64 0.93
CA GLN A 66 2.04 -6.29 0.74
C GLN A 66 3.54 -6.33 0.40
N ALA A 67 4.33 -7.18 1.07
CA ALA A 67 5.74 -7.32 0.75
C ALA A 67 5.96 -7.84 -0.68
N LEU A 68 5.17 -8.82 -1.12
CA LEU A 68 5.23 -9.30 -2.49
C LEU A 68 4.85 -8.20 -3.50
N PHE A 69 3.80 -7.43 -3.21
CA PHE A 69 3.39 -6.30 -4.04
C PHE A 69 4.53 -5.27 -4.20
N LEU A 70 5.21 -4.92 -3.12
CA LEU A 70 6.37 -4.03 -3.16
C LEU A 70 7.49 -4.62 -4.03
N LEU A 71 7.80 -5.90 -3.88
CA LEU A 71 8.83 -6.55 -4.71
C LEU A 71 8.49 -6.59 -6.20
N ILE A 72 7.21 -6.54 -6.56
CA ILE A 72 6.78 -6.53 -7.96
C ILE A 72 6.78 -5.10 -8.53
N HIS A 73 6.36 -4.11 -7.74
CA HIS A 73 5.95 -2.80 -8.27
C HIS A 73 6.69 -1.59 -7.68
N GLN A 74 7.53 -1.75 -6.66
CA GLN A 74 8.13 -0.61 -5.94
C GLN A 74 8.93 0.31 -6.86
N GLU A 75 9.76 -0.23 -7.76
CA GLU A 75 10.57 0.59 -8.66
C GLU A 75 9.71 1.46 -9.58
N ASP A 76 8.65 0.89 -10.17
CA ASP A 76 7.73 1.63 -11.04
C ASP A 76 6.95 2.69 -10.24
N MET A 77 6.54 2.37 -9.00
CA MET A 77 5.86 3.31 -8.12
C MET A 77 6.75 4.49 -7.73
N ASP A 78 8.01 4.23 -7.38
CA ASP A 78 8.96 5.27 -6.99
C ASP A 78 9.29 6.22 -8.14
N VAL A 79 9.39 5.69 -9.37
CA VAL A 79 9.54 6.52 -10.58
C VAL A 79 8.33 7.42 -10.77
N ARG A 80 7.10 6.88 -10.65
CA ARG A 80 5.87 7.68 -10.79
C ARG A 80 5.75 8.75 -9.71
N LEU A 81 5.98 8.40 -8.45
CA LEU A 81 5.94 9.34 -7.33
C LEU A 81 7.02 10.42 -7.47
N GLY A 82 8.21 10.05 -7.95
CA GLY A 82 9.28 11.00 -8.24
C GLY A 82 8.92 12.00 -9.34
N LEU A 83 8.23 11.55 -10.39
CA LEU A 83 7.72 12.43 -11.46
C LEU A 83 6.61 13.36 -10.95
N GLN A 84 5.67 12.84 -10.16
CA GLN A 84 4.62 13.65 -9.52
C GLN A 84 5.21 14.70 -8.58
N ALA A 85 6.21 14.35 -7.77
CA ALA A 85 6.90 15.28 -6.87
C ALA A 85 7.62 16.41 -7.62
N GLN A 86 8.00 16.19 -8.88
CA GLN A 86 8.56 17.20 -9.77
C GLN A 86 7.47 18.06 -10.48
N GLY A 87 6.19 17.83 -10.19
CA GLY A 87 5.06 18.53 -10.80
C GLY A 87 4.67 18.01 -12.18
N VAL A 88 5.16 16.84 -12.60
CA VAL A 88 4.80 16.22 -13.88
C VAL A 88 3.40 15.60 -13.75
N SER A 89 2.41 16.25 -14.37
CA SER A 89 1.00 15.81 -14.37
C SER A 89 0.63 14.91 -15.56
N ALA A 90 1.47 14.87 -16.60
CA ALA A 90 1.33 13.97 -17.75
C ALA A 90 2.69 13.74 -18.42
N ALA A 91 3.02 12.49 -18.75
CA ALA A 91 4.20 12.15 -19.54
C ALA A 91 3.78 11.84 -20.98
N GLY A 92 4.09 12.72 -21.94
CA GLY A 92 3.53 12.69 -23.30
C GLY A 92 3.85 11.47 -24.20
N ILE A 93 4.52 10.42 -23.71
CA ILE A 93 4.84 9.21 -24.49
C ILE A 93 3.88 8.05 -24.17
N VAL A 94 3.36 8.01 -22.95
CA VAL A 94 2.39 7.00 -22.50
C VAL A 94 1.23 7.83 -21.97
N GLN A 95 0.03 7.73 -22.55
CA GLN A 95 -1.13 8.57 -22.21
C GLN A 95 -1.68 8.33 -20.77
N GLU A 96 -0.81 8.08 -19.80
CA GLU A 96 -1.12 8.03 -18.38
C GLU A 96 -1.32 9.46 -17.87
N THR A 97 -2.51 9.71 -17.36
CA THR A 97 -2.80 10.92 -16.58
C THR A 97 -2.49 10.58 -15.13
N TYR A 98 -1.55 11.30 -14.52
CA TYR A 98 -1.31 11.16 -13.09
C TYR A 98 -2.35 11.99 -12.33
N GLY A 99 -3.02 11.39 -11.34
CA GLY A 99 -3.95 12.11 -10.48
C GLY A 99 -3.29 13.36 -9.89
N LYS A 100 -4.06 14.46 -9.74
CA LYS A 100 -3.56 15.73 -9.20
C LYS A 100 -3.12 15.65 -7.74
N GLU A 101 -3.53 14.61 -7.03
CA GLU A 101 -3.19 14.37 -5.63
C GLU A 101 -2.19 13.23 -5.56
N ILE A 102 -1.21 13.34 -4.66
CA ILE A 102 -0.37 12.20 -4.28
C ILE A 102 -1.32 11.20 -3.62
N GLU A 103 -1.80 10.24 -4.39
CA GLU A 103 -2.58 9.11 -3.89
C GLU A 103 -1.76 8.47 -2.76
N GLY A 104 -2.42 8.17 -1.63
CA GLY A 104 -1.76 7.73 -0.40
C GLY A 104 -0.89 6.48 -0.54
N ILE A 105 -0.46 5.91 0.59
CA ILE A 105 0.41 4.73 0.57
C ILE A 105 -0.28 3.59 -0.21
N PRO A 106 0.34 3.07 -1.29
CA PRO A 106 -0.29 2.06 -2.12
C PRO A 106 -0.35 0.72 -1.37
N ILE A 107 -1.56 0.18 -1.21
CA ILE A 107 -1.80 -1.10 -0.55
C ILE A 107 -2.23 -2.15 -1.57
N SER A 108 -1.62 -3.33 -1.49
CA SER A 108 -1.97 -4.52 -2.24
C SER A 108 -3.46 -4.85 -2.07
N PRO A 109 -4.22 -5.05 -3.15
CA PRO A 109 -5.64 -5.43 -3.05
C PRO A 109 -5.85 -6.71 -2.24
N HIS A 110 -4.92 -7.67 -2.33
CA HIS A 110 -4.98 -8.90 -1.53
C HIS A 110 -4.74 -8.64 -0.04
N ALA A 111 -3.79 -7.77 0.29
CA ALA A 111 -3.57 -7.37 1.67
C ALA A 111 -4.79 -6.63 2.23
N LYS A 112 -5.37 -5.69 1.45
CA LYS A 112 -6.61 -4.98 1.83
C LYS A 112 -7.77 -5.94 2.09
N GLN A 113 -8.02 -6.89 1.19
CA GLN A 113 -9.09 -7.88 1.36
C GLN A 113 -8.92 -8.72 2.63
N MET A 114 -7.68 -9.11 2.97
CA MET A 114 -7.42 -9.86 4.20
C MET A 114 -7.65 -9.03 5.48
N LEU A 115 -7.64 -7.71 5.36
CA LEU A 115 -7.73 -6.78 6.48
C LEU A 115 -9.09 -6.06 6.52
N GLU A 116 -10.09 -6.53 5.78
CA GLU A 116 -11.42 -5.90 5.71
C GLU A 116 -12.06 -5.71 7.10
N ASP A 117 -11.86 -6.69 7.99
CA ASP A 117 -12.37 -6.64 9.37
C ASP A 117 -11.70 -5.57 10.24
N TYR A 118 -10.55 -5.04 9.81
CA TYR A 118 -9.79 -3.99 10.50
C TYR A 118 -9.99 -2.62 9.86
N GLU A 119 -10.77 -2.51 8.78
CA GLU A 119 -11.02 -1.22 8.16
C GLU A 119 -11.76 -0.29 9.12
N ASP A 120 -11.18 0.88 9.35
CA ASP A 120 -11.79 1.93 10.14
C ASP A 120 -12.93 2.56 9.32
N ALA A 121 -14.16 2.16 9.64
CA ALA A 121 -15.37 2.59 8.94
C ALA A 121 -15.53 4.12 8.89
N ASP A 122 -14.99 4.85 9.88
CA ASP A 122 -15.05 6.32 9.92
C ASP A 122 -13.99 6.97 9.00
N LYS A 123 -12.89 6.28 8.67
CA LYS A 123 -11.86 6.79 7.75
C LYS A 123 -12.07 6.39 6.29
N SER A 124 -12.83 5.33 6.04
CA SER A 124 -13.33 4.97 4.70
C SER A 124 -14.39 5.98 4.18
N ALA A 125 -15.07 6.69 5.10
CA ALA A 125 -16.16 7.62 4.78
C ALA A 125 -15.74 9.09 4.53
N PHE A 126 -14.45 9.45 4.67
CA PHE A 126 -13.97 10.82 4.48
C PHE A 126 -13.25 11.02 3.13
N GLN A 127 -13.92 10.73 2.03
CA GLN A 127 -13.57 11.29 0.73
C GLN A 127 -14.83 11.89 0.09
N VAL A 128 -14.99 13.20 0.30
CA VAL A 128 -15.37 14.25 -0.66
C VAL A 128 -15.84 15.41 0.20
N LYS A 129 -14.95 16.38 0.44
CA LYS A 129 -15.40 17.74 0.73
C LYS A 129 -15.24 18.52 -0.56
N GLU A 130 -16.24 18.42 -1.44
CA GLU A 130 -16.47 19.53 -2.37
C GLU A 130 -16.86 20.73 -1.52
N ILE A 131 -15.87 21.58 -1.24
CA ILE A 131 -16.15 22.94 -0.81
C ILE A 131 -16.41 23.71 -2.10
N SER A 132 -17.68 23.81 -2.50
CA SER A 132 -18.06 24.86 -3.44
C SER A 132 -17.83 26.20 -2.73
N ARG A 133 -17.01 27.06 -3.35
CA ARG A 133 -16.98 28.48 -3.03
C ARG A 133 -18.19 29.11 -3.70
N ASP A 134 -19.10 29.65 -2.91
CA ASP A 134 -20.19 30.50 -3.36
C ASP A 134 -19.62 31.92 -3.52
N ASP A 135 -18.83 32.13 -4.58
CA ASP A 135 -18.24 33.43 -4.94
C ASP A 135 -19.06 34.12 -6.05
N ASP A 136 -20.40 34.02 -6.01
CA ASP A 136 -21.31 34.78 -6.89
C ASP A 136 -22.41 35.49 -6.07
N GLU A 137 -22.03 36.48 -5.26
CA GLU A 137 -22.95 37.61 -4.99
C GLU A 137 -22.72 38.65 -6.08
N ASP A 138 -23.58 38.59 -7.12
CA ASP A 138 -23.76 39.67 -8.08
C ASP A 138 -24.09 40.97 -7.32
N VAL A 139 -23.20 41.95 -7.44
CA VAL A 139 -23.43 43.33 -7.04
C VAL A 139 -24.49 43.91 -7.99
N ILE A 140 -25.72 44.08 -7.50
CA ILE A 140 -26.76 44.90 -8.16
C ILE A 140 -26.67 46.35 -7.66
#